data_AF-A0A455U597-F1
#
_entry.id   AF-A0A455U597-F1
#
_cell.length_a   1.000
_cell.length_b   1.000
_cell.length_c   1.000
_cell.angle_alpha   90.00
_cell.angle_beta   90.00
_cell.angle_gamma   90.00
#
_symmetry.space_group_name_H-M   'P 1'
#
loop_
_entity.id
_entity.type
_entity.pdbx_description
1 polymer ?
#
loop_
_entity_poly.entity_id
_entity_poly.type
_entity_poly.pdbx_seq_one_letter_code
_entity_poly.pdbx_strand_id
1 'polypeptide(L)'
;MTDLHQALAIQPTVSRLLVSLPELIHNLEPALGDVFSMGHQLADRPNGLADEETTHQSRFENGQVPDALREQAQQLLVMFASLSRCLESISDILRESLDPDKQTGLDREQAEAWLPLVALLHGRALEAHALWQAFSEQDMANEAPSARWITLSRVAGEPEVEFSASPVSAAHTLAKHLWGAATVRWSPRRP
;
A
#
# COMPACT_ATOMS: atom_id res chain seq x y z
N MET A 1 -0.43 19.23 -4.73
CA MET A 1 -1.73 18.76 -5.27
C MET A 1 -2.36 19.77 -6.22
N THR A 2 -2.15 21.08 -6.02
CA THR A 2 -2.73 22.14 -6.85
C THR A 2 -2.38 22.02 -8.34
N ASP A 3 -1.13 21.71 -8.69
CA ASP A 3 -0.71 21.61 -10.10
C ASP A 3 -1.29 20.39 -10.85
N LEU A 4 -1.38 19.23 -10.18
CA LEU A 4 -2.02 18.02 -10.73
C LEU A 4 -3.51 18.26 -10.99
N HIS A 5 -4.18 18.87 -10.01
CA HIS A 5 -5.60 19.17 -10.11
C HIS A 5 -5.86 20.19 -11.22
N GLN A 6 -5.00 21.21 -11.35
CA GLN A 6 -5.12 22.22 -12.40
C GLN A 6 -4.88 21.65 -13.80
N ALA A 7 -3.93 20.72 -13.96
CA ALA A 7 -3.66 20.08 -15.25
C ALA A 7 -4.80 19.10 -15.65
N LEU A 8 -5.16 18.17 -14.76
CA LEU A 8 -5.98 17.03 -15.15
C LEU A 8 -7.49 17.24 -14.99
N ALA A 9 -7.94 18.27 -14.27
CA ALA A 9 -9.37 18.48 -13.99
C ALA A 9 -10.21 18.91 -15.19
N ILE A 10 -9.60 19.17 -16.35
CA ILE A 10 -10.30 19.41 -17.62
C ILE A 10 -11.16 18.19 -18.01
N GLN A 11 -10.69 16.99 -17.66
CA GLN A 11 -11.41 15.75 -17.90
C GLN A 11 -12.40 15.48 -16.74
N PRO A 12 -13.73 15.37 -16.98
CA PRO A 12 -14.73 15.34 -15.91
C PRO A 12 -14.64 14.15 -14.94
N THR A 13 -14.28 12.98 -15.44
CA THR A 13 -14.09 11.77 -14.64
C THR A 13 -12.85 11.88 -13.78
N VAL A 14 -11.71 12.30 -14.35
CA VAL A 14 -10.45 12.51 -13.62
C VAL A 14 -10.63 13.59 -12.56
N SER A 15 -11.32 14.69 -12.88
CA SER A 15 -11.65 15.74 -11.91
C SER A 15 -12.40 15.18 -10.68
N ARG A 16 -13.44 14.37 -10.90
CA ARG A 16 -14.19 13.73 -9.80
C ARG A 16 -13.31 12.78 -8.96
N LEU A 17 -12.47 11.98 -9.63
CA LEU A 17 -11.56 11.05 -8.96
C LEU A 17 -10.51 11.80 -8.12
N LEU A 18 -9.94 12.88 -8.64
CA LEU A 18 -8.97 13.71 -7.92
C LEU A 18 -9.59 14.41 -6.70
N VAL A 19 -10.87 14.81 -6.78
CA VAL A 19 -11.61 15.35 -5.62
C VAL A 19 -11.79 14.30 -4.51
N SER A 20 -11.99 13.03 -4.87
CA SER A 20 -12.15 11.94 -3.90
C SER A 20 -10.84 11.46 -3.27
N LEU A 21 -9.71 11.65 -3.95
CA LEU A 21 -8.41 11.15 -3.53
C LEU A 21 -7.95 11.65 -2.14
N PRO A 22 -8.08 12.95 -1.78
CA PRO A 22 -7.77 13.42 -0.43
C PRO A 22 -8.52 12.67 0.67
N GLU A 23 -9.81 12.40 0.47
CA GLU A 23 -10.64 11.70 1.46
C GLU A 23 -10.20 10.23 1.61
N LEU A 24 -9.90 9.55 0.50
CA LEU A 24 -9.33 8.20 0.53
C LEU A 24 -8.01 8.15 1.32
N ILE A 25 -7.14 9.13 1.13
CA ILE A 25 -5.85 9.23 1.84
C ILE A 25 -6.08 9.56 3.32
N HIS A 26 -6.94 10.53 3.62
CA HIS A 26 -7.24 10.94 5.00
C HIS A 26 -7.80 9.78 5.81
N ASN A 27 -8.67 8.95 5.21
CA ASN A 27 -9.21 7.78 5.87
C ASN A 27 -8.12 6.72 6.16
N LEU A 28 -7.10 6.60 5.31
CA LEU A 28 -5.97 5.67 5.50
C LEU A 28 -5.07 6.05 6.67
N GLU A 29 -4.88 7.35 6.95
CA GLU A 29 -3.97 7.83 8.00
C GLU A 29 -4.23 7.21 9.39
N PRO A 30 -5.45 7.24 9.97
CA PRO A 30 -5.70 6.63 11.27
C PRO A 30 -5.50 5.11 11.25
N ALA A 31 -5.97 4.42 10.20
CA ALA A 31 -5.82 2.96 10.10
C ALA A 31 -4.35 2.53 10.00
N LEU A 32 -3.51 3.31 9.30
CA LEU A 32 -2.07 3.08 9.26
C LEU A 32 -1.40 3.38 10.62
N GLY A 33 -1.87 4.40 11.34
CA GLY A 33 -1.44 4.68 12.71
C GLY A 33 -1.76 3.54 13.69
N ASP A 34 -2.96 2.96 13.58
CA ASP A 34 -3.39 1.84 14.42
C ASP A 34 -2.50 0.61 14.21
N VAL A 35 -2.22 0.22 12.95
CA VAL A 35 -1.30 -0.90 12.68
C VAL A 35 0.14 -0.58 13.02
N PHE A 36 0.58 0.68 12.96
CA PHE A 36 1.90 1.07 13.46
C PHE A 36 2.03 0.83 14.97
N SER A 37 1.07 1.30 15.76
CA SER A 37 1.05 1.05 17.20
C SER A 37 0.93 -0.45 17.53
N MET A 38 0.08 -1.17 16.80
CA MET A 38 -0.06 -2.63 16.92
C MET A 38 1.25 -3.35 16.58
N GLY A 39 1.97 -2.92 15.54
CA GLY A 39 3.24 -3.52 15.13
C GLY A 39 4.31 -3.42 16.21
N HIS A 40 4.38 -2.29 16.91
CA HIS A 40 5.23 -2.12 18.09
C HIS A 40 4.84 -3.05 19.25
N GLN A 41 3.54 -3.23 19.51
CA GLN A 41 3.06 -4.16 20.54
C GLN A 41 3.37 -5.61 20.20
N LEU A 42 3.12 -6.03 18.95
CA LEU A 42 3.35 -7.39 18.46
C LEU A 42 4.84 -7.77 18.35
N ALA A 43 5.72 -6.78 18.27
CA ALA A 43 7.16 -6.96 18.29
C ALA A 43 7.76 -6.81 19.70
N ASP A 44 6.95 -6.85 20.77
CA ASP A 44 7.40 -6.69 22.17
C ASP A 44 8.26 -5.43 22.41
N ARG A 45 7.92 -4.36 21.69
CA ARG A 45 8.59 -3.05 21.72
C ARG A 45 7.54 -1.92 21.69
N PRO A 46 6.63 -1.84 22.69
CA PRO A 46 5.53 -0.87 22.70
C PRO A 46 5.98 0.60 22.73
N ASN A 47 7.20 0.86 23.22
CA ASN A 47 7.81 2.19 23.29
C ASN A 47 8.87 2.41 22.19
N GLY A 48 8.92 1.55 21.18
CA GLY A 48 9.97 1.56 20.17
C GLY A 48 11.20 0.74 20.55
N LEU A 49 12.20 0.81 19.67
CA LEU A 49 13.50 0.16 19.83
C LEU A 49 14.27 0.76 21.02
N ALA A 50 15.09 -0.04 21.71
CA ALA A 50 16.05 0.51 22.66
C ALA A 50 17.08 1.41 21.93
N ASP A 51 17.75 2.33 22.64
CA ASP A 51 18.72 3.26 22.02
C ASP A 51 19.87 2.54 21.32
N GLU A 52 20.25 1.37 21.83
CA GLU A 52 21.32 0.52 21.28
C GLU A 52 20.84 -0.34 20.09
N GLU A 53 19.52 -0.49 19.91
CA GLU A 53 18.92 -1.30 18.84
C GLU A 53 18.68 -0.45 17.59
N THR A 54 19.29 -0.84 16.46
CA THR A 54 19.04 -0.17 15.17
C THR A 54 17.89 -0.81 14.40
N THR A 55 17.64 -2.11 14.63
CA THR A 55 16.55 -2.87 14.02
C THR A 55 16.14 -4.04 14.91
N HIS A 56 14.87 -4.45 14.81
CA HIS A 56 14.34 -5.64 15.46
C HIS A 56 13.33 -6.32 14.53
N GLN A 57 13.44 -7.64 14.34
CA GLN A 57 12.50 -8.41 13.53
C GLN A 57 11.76 -9.42 14.41
N SER A 58 10.43 -9.43 14.33
CA SER A 58 9.56 -10.41 14.96
C SER A 58 8.76 -11.16 13.89
N ARG A 59 8.82 -12.51 13.90
CA ARG A 59 8.08 -13.36 12.97
C ARG A 59 6.85 -13.92 13.67
N PHE A 60 5.74 -14.04 12.94
CA PHE A 60 4.57 -14.72 13.49
C PHE A 60 4.81 -16.23 13.53
N GLU A 61 4.81 -16.81 14.73
CA GLU A 61 5.00 -18.26 14.90
C GLU A 61 3.92 -19.04 14.14
N ASN A 62 4.35 -20.07 13.41
CA ASN A 62 3.48 -20.86 12.52
C ASN A 62 2.69 -20.03 11.48
N GLY A 63 3.13 -18.79 11.19
CA GLY A 63 2.44 -17.87 10.29
C GLY A 63 1.14 -17.28 10.87
N GLN A 64 0.81 -17.56 12.13
CA GLN A 64 -0.47 -17.19 12.73
C GLN A 64 -0.51 -15.70 13.08
N VAL A 65 -1.23 -14.94 12.27
CA VAL A 65 -1.52 -13.53 12.53
C VAL A 65 -2.60 -13.43 13.61
N PRO A 66 -2.40 -12.66 14.68
CA PRO A 66 -3.42 -12.46 15.72
C PRO A 66 -4.70 -11.85 15.14
N ASP A 67 -5.85 -12.25 15.67
CA ASP A 67 -7.18 -11.84 15.18
C ASP A 67 -7.34 -10.31 15.06
N ALA A 68 -6.87 -9.56 16.07
CA ALA A 68 -6.90 -8.11 16.05
C ALA A 68 -6.12 -7.51 14.85
N LEU A 69 -4.96 -8.09 14.49
CA LEU A 69 -4.20 -7.64 13.31
C LEU A 69 -4.89 -8.10 12.02
N ARG A 70 -5.52 -9.27 11.99
CA ARG A 70 -6.29 -9.74 10.81
C ARG A 70 -7.48 -8.83 10.51
N GLU A 71 -8.21 -8.39 11.53
CA GLU A 71 -9.33 -7.45 11.38
C GLU A 71 -8.85 -6.09 10.83
N GLN A 72 -7.76 -5.55 11.37
CA GLN A 72 -7.16 -4.32 10.86
C GLN A 72 -6.64 -4.47 9.43
N ALA A 73 -6.05 -5.62 9.10
CA ALA A 73 -5.61 -5.94 7.75
C ALA A 73 -6.81 -6.02 6.77
N GLN A 74 -7.96 -6.58 7.18
CA GLN A 74 -9.17 -6.58 6.36
C GLN A 74 -9.68 -5.17 6.07
N GLN A 75 -9.65 -4.28 7.07
CA GLN A 75 -10.02 -2.88 6.89
C GLN A 75 -9.09 -2.19 5.88
N LEU A 76 -7.77 -2.31 6.08
CA LEU A 76 -6.77 -1.72 5.18
C LEU A 76 -6.84 -2.31 3.77
N LEU A 77 -7.11 -3.60 3.63
CA LEU A 77 -7.33 -4.27 2.35
C LEU A 77 -8.43 -3.56 1.54
N VAL A 78 -9.60 -3.32 2.14
CA VAL A 78 -10.73 -2.64 1.48
C VAL A 78 -10.39 -1.19 1.11
N MET A 79 -9.68 -0.48 1.97
CA MET A 79 -9.28 0.91 1.75
C MET A 79 -8.27 1.03 0.62
N PHE A 80 -7.24 0.19 0.60
CA PHE A 80 -6.26 0.13 -0.49
C PHE A 80 -6.89 -0.39 -1.79
N ALA A 81 -7.90 -1.27 -1.74
CA ALA A 81 -8.65 -1.66 -2.93
C ALA A 81 -9.36 -0.45 -3.56
N SER A 82 -9.93 0.43 -2.73
CA SER A 82 -10.61 1.64 -3.19
C SER A 82 -9.63 2.67 -3.76
N LEU A 83 -8.48 2.86 -3.11
CA LEU A 83 -7.40 3.72 -3.61
C LEU A 83 -6.85 3.20 -4.95
N SER A 84 -6.59 1.90 -5.06
CA SER A 84 -6.09 1.28 -6.31
C SER A 84 -7.07 1.48 -7.46
N ARG A 85 -8.37 1.21 -7.28
CA ARG A 85 -9.38 1.44 -8.33
C ARG A 85 -9.46 2.91 -8.78
N CYS A 86 -9.32 3.84 -7.83
CA CYS A 86 -9.30 5.27 -8.14
C CYS A 86 -8.08 5.63 -9.03
N LEU A 87 -6.89 5.16 -8.66
CA LEU A 87 -5.64 5.42 -9.38
C LEU A 87 -5.57 4.68 -10.73
N GLU A 88 -6.13 3.48 -10.82
CA GLU A 88 -6.31 2.71 -12.05
C GLU A 88 -7.17 3.49 -13.04
N SER A 89 -8.34 3.96 -12.61
CA SER A 89 -9.27 4.73 -13.45
C SER A 89 -8.63 6.01 -14.00
N ILE A 90 -7.84 6.72 -13.19
CA ILE A 90 -7.08 7.88 -13.66
C ILE A 90 -6.02 7.42 -14.67
N SER A 91 -5.23 6.40 -14.33
CA SER A 91 -4.16 5.87 -15.20
C SER A 91 -4.68 5.42 -16.56
N ASP A 92 -5.85 4.81 -16.61
CA ASP A 92 -6.47 4.32 -17.85
C ASP A 92 -6.89 5.46 -18.76
N ILE A 93 -7.50 6.53 -18.21
CA ILE A 93 -7.83 7.74 -18.97
C ILE A 93 -6.56 8.42 -19.48
N LEU A 94 -5.52 8.53 -18.64
CA LEU A 94 -4.23 9.09 -19.07
C LEU A 94 -3.64 8.26 -20.21
N ARG A 95 -3.65 6.93 -20.13
CA ARG A 95 -3.14 6.05 -21.18
C ARG A 95 -3.95 6.14 -22.46
N GLU A 96 -5.28 6.20 -22.37
CA GLU A 96 -6.17 6.38 -23.54
C GLU A 96 -5.92 7.74 -24.22
N SER A 97 -5.58 8.78 -23.46
CA SER A 97 -5.26 10.12 -23.98
C SER A 97 -3.95 10.19 -24.77
N LEU A 98 -3.12 9.14 -24.73
CA LEU A 98 -1.90 9.04 -25.53
C LEU A 98 -2.16 8.57 -26.97
N ASP A 99 -3.30 7.90 -27.19
CA ASP A 99 -3.69 7.39 -28.50
C ASP A 99 -4.23 8.55 -29.36
N PRO A 100 -3.60 8.87 -30.51
CA PRO A 100 -4.04 9.98 -31.37
C PRO A 100 -5.44 9.77 -31.96
N ASP A 101 -5.94 8.54 -31.98
CA ASP A 101 -7.28 8.20 -32.49
C ASP A 101 -8.37 8.32 -31.40
N LYS A 102 -8.01 8.66 -30.16
CA LYS A 102 -8.91 8.78 -29.01
C LYS A 102 -9.14 10.22 -28.59
N GLN A 103 -10.38 10.53 -28.20
CA GLN A 103 -10.77 11.86 -27.70
C GLN A 103 -11.31 11.72 -26.28
N THR A 104 -10.41 11.75 -25.31
CA THR A 104 -10.73 11.67 -23.88
C THR A 104 -11.12 13.03 -23.27
N GLY A 105 -10.82 14.12 -23.97
CA GLY A 105 -10.92 15.50 -23.48
C GLY A 105 -9.69 15.99 -22.71
N LEU A 106 -8.63 15.17 -22.64
CA LEU A 106 -7.34 15.54 -22.04
C LEU A 106 -6.27 15.66 -23.13
N ASP A 107 -5.41 16.67 -23.02
CA ASP A 107 -4.29 16.85 -23.94
C ASP A 107 -3.22 15.75 -23.75
N ARG A 108 -2.62 15.31 -24.86
CA ARG A 108 -1.59 14.27 -24.86
C ARG A 108 -0.35 14.68 -24.05
N GLU A 109 0.11 15.92 -24.14
CA GLU A 109 1.28 16.41 -23.38
C GLU A 109 1.03 16.31 -21.87
N GLN A 110 -0.19 16.64 -21.43
CA GLN A 110 -0.59 16.51 -20.02
C GLN A 110 -0.67 15.04 -19.59
N ALA A 111 -1.19 14.18 -20.45
CA ALA A 111 -1.23 12.75 -20.20
C ALA A 111 0.19 12.14 -20.07
N GLU A 112 1.11 12.48 -20.99
CA GLU A 112 2.51 12.04 -20.96
C GLU A 112 3.24 12.51 -19.68
N ALA A 113 2.98 13.75 -19.26
CA ALA A 113 3.62 14.32 -18.07
C ALA A 113 3.20 13.62 -16.77
N TRP A 114 1.93 13.24 -16.63
CA TRP A 114 1.38 12.75 -15.36
C TRP A 114 1.23 11.23 -15.26
N LEU A 115 1.12 10.52 -16.37
CA LEU A 115 0.95 9.05 -16.38
C LEU A 115 2.02 8.32 -15.56
N PRO A 116 3.34 8.64 -15.64
CA PRO A 116 4.35 7.92 -14.87
C PRO A 116 4.13 7.99 -13.36
N LEU A 117 3.74 9.16 -12.84
CA LEU A 117 3.50 9.34 -11.40
C LEU A 117 2.25 8.59 -10.95
N VAL A 118 1.13 8.70 -11.70
CA VAL A 118 -0.11 8.02 -11.33
C VAL A 118 0.07 6.49 -11.42
N ALA A 119 0.78 5.99 -12.44
CA ALA A 119 1.11 4.58 -12.57
C ALA A 119 1.98 4.07 -11.40
N LEU A 120 2.99 4.86 -10.97
CA LEU A 120 3.79 4.54 -9.79
C LEU A 120 2.93 4.44 -8.52
N LEU A 121 2.07 5.43 -8.28
CA LEU A 121 1.18 5.44 -7.12
C LEU A 121 0.20 4.25 -7.16
N HIS A 122 -0.33 3.93 -8.34
CA HIS A 122 -1.19 2.77 -8.53
C HIS A 122 -0.45 1.47 -8.17
N GLY A 123 0.78 1.28 -8.66
CA GLY A 123 1.61 0.12 -8.31
C GLY A 123 1.83 -0.03 -6.80
N ARG A 124 2.13 1.06 -6.10
CA ARG A 124 2.30 1.05 -4.63
C ARG A 124 1.00 0.73 -3.88
N ALA A 125 -0.14 1.22 -4.38
CA ALA A 125 -1.44 0.88 -3.79
C ALA A 125 -1.79 -0.60 -3.99
N LEU A 126 -1.43 -1.19 -5.13
CA LEU A 126 -1.57 -2.63 -5.39
C LEU A 126 -0.66 -3.49 -4.50
N GLU A 127 0.60 -3.09 -4.31
CA GLU A 127 1.52 -3.77 -3.39
C GLU A 127 1.01 -3.73 -1.95
N ALA A 128 0.52 -2.58 -1.49
CA ALA A 128 -0.09 -2.46 -0.17
C ALA A 128 -1.36 -3.30 -0.04
N HIS A 129 -2.24 -3.30 -1.04
CA HIS A 129 -3.40 -4.18 -1.09
C HIS A 129 -3.01 -5.66 -0.96
N ALA A 130 -2.02 -6.11 -1.73
CA ALA A 130 -1.55 -7.50 -1.68
C ALA A 130 -0.96 -7.88 -0.32
N LEU A 131 -0.24 -6.96 0.33
CA LEU A 131 0.26 -7.16 1.69
C LEU A 131 -0.90 -7.36 2.68
N TRP A 132 -1.86 -6.44 2.68
CA TRP A 132 -2.99 -6.53 3.62
C TRP A 132 -3.88 -7.74 3.34
N GLN A 133 -3.97 -8.17 2.09
CA GLN A 133 -4.61 -9.43 1.75
C GLN A 133 -3.90 -10.59 2.45
N ALA A 134 -2.58 -10.68 2.31
CA ALA A 134 -1.80 -11.73 2.94
C ALA A 134 -1.97 -11.76 4.47
N PHE A 135 -2.05 -10.60 5.13
CA PHE A 135 -2.29 -10.50 6.59
C PHE A 135 -3.74 -10.73 7.01
N SER A 136 -4.71 -10.58 6.11
CA SER A 136 -6.14 -10.76 6.40
C SER A 136 -6.61 -12.21 6.33
N GLU A 137 -5.92 -13.04 5.53
CA GLU A 137 -6.27 -14.42 5.26
C GLU A 137 -5.83 -15.36 6.39
N GLN A 138 -6.60 -16.43 6.62
CA GLN A 138 -6.14 -17.57 7.41
C GLN A 138 -5.46 -18.57 6.48
N ASP A 139 -4.27 -19.03 6.84
CA ASP A 139 -3.61 -20.09 6.08
C ASP A 139 -4.44 -21.38 6.15
N MET A 140 -4.50 -22.11 5.03
CA MET A 140 -5.18 -23.40 4.98
C MET A 140 -4.43 -24.43 5.84
N ALA A 141 -5.16 -25.19 6.66
CA ALA A 141 -4.60 -26.12 7.63
C ALA A 141 -3.66 -27.20 7.04
N ASN A 142 -3.74 -27.47 5.73
CA ASN A 142 -2.95 -28.50 5.04
C ASN A 142 -1.91 -27.95 4.05
N GLU A 143 -1.69 -26.63 4.02
CA GLU A 143 -0.69 -25.98 3.17
C GLU A 143 0.41 -25.33 4.02
N ALA A 144 1.59 -25.11 3.41
CA ALA A 144 2.64 -24.36 4.08
C ALA A 144 2.15 -22.91 4.29
N PRO A 145 2.07 -22.41 5.54
CA PRO A 145 1.54 -21.09 5.83
C PRO A 145 2.41 -20.01 5.20
N SER A 146 1.83 -18.87 4.83
CA SER A 146 2.64 -17.75 4.34
C SER A 146 3.52 -17.20 5.46
N ALA A 147 4.79 -16.92 5.14
CA ALA A 147 5.69 -16.29 6.09
C ALA A 147 5.30 -14.83 6.25
N ARG A 148 5.09 -14.39 7.49
CA ARG A 148 4.75 -13.00 7.83
C ARG A 148 5.64 -12.53 8.97
N TRP A 149 6.09 -11.28 8.92
CA TRP A 149 6.91 -10.70 9.97
C TRP A 149 6.77 -9.18 10.04
N ILE A 150 7.19 -8.64 11.18
CA ILE A 150 7.31 -7.21 11.44
C ILE A 150 8.80 -6.89 11.60
N THR A 151 9.25 -5.83 10.95
CA THR A 151 10.58 -5.25 11.18
C THR A 151 10.42 -3.85 11.74
N LEU A 152 10.98 -3.61 12.91
CA LEU A 152 11.15 -2.28 13.48
C LEU A 152 12.51 -1.75 13.08
N SER A 153 12.58 -0.48 12.71
CA SER A 153 13.85 0.20 12.41
C SER A 153 13.77 1.69 12.74
N ARG A 154 14.86 2.42 12.51
CA ARG A 154 14.91 3.88 12.55
C ARG A 154 15.42 4.41 11.23
N VAL A 155 14.74 5.41 10.67
CA VAL A 155 15.19 6.12 9.46
C VAL A 155 15.28 7.60 9.77
N ALA A 156 16.49 8.15 9.62
CA ALA A 156 16.80 9.53 10.02
C ALA A 156 16.39 9.86 11.48
N GLY A 157 16.46 8.86 12.37
CA GLY A 157 16.10 8.98 13.79
C GLY A 157 14.62 8.77 14.10
N GLU A 158 13.75 8.72 13.08
CA GLU A 158 12.32 8.47 13.27
C GLU A 158 12.02 6.96 13.30
N PRO A 159 11.14 6.49 14.19
CA PRO A 159 10.76 5.08 14.28
C PRO A 159 9.98 4.65 13.03
N GLU A 160 10.21 3.43 12.61
CA GLU A 160 9.56 2.84 11.44
C GLU A 160 9.10 1.41 11.77
N VAL A 161 7.91 1.08 11.28
CA VAL A 161 7.36 -0.28 11.29
C VAL A 161 7.17 -0.72 9.86
N GLU A 162 7.77 -1.87 9.52
CA GLU A 162 7.63 -2.54 8.24
C GLU A 162 6.90 -3.87 8.45
N PHE A 163 5.78 -4.04 7.74
CA PHE A 163 5.08 -5.31 7.63
C PHE A 163 5.52 -6.00 6.34
N SER A 164 5.81 -7.30 6.42
CA SER A 164 6.27 -8.09 5.29
C SER A 164 5.58 -9.44 5.25
N ALA A 165 5.28 -9.90 4.04
CA ALA A 165 4.75 -11.23 3.78
C ALA A 165 5.47 -11.89 2.59
N SER A 166 5.62 -13.21 2.64
CA SER A 166 6.16 -14.03 1.55
C SER A 166 5.41 -15.36 1.45
N PRO A 167 4.89 -15.74 0.26
CA PRO A 167 4.32 -17.07 0.05
C PRO A 167 5.41 -18.14 0.14
N VAL A 168 5.16 -19.22 0.87
CA VAL A 168 6.18 -20.27 1.11
C VAL A 168 6.30 -21.25 -0.07
N SER A 169 5.33 -21.28 -0.99
CA SER A 169 5.37 -22.15 -2.17
C SER A 169 5.56 -21.37 -3.48
N ALA A 170 6.71 -21.60 -4.14
CA ALA A 170 7.02 -21.08 -5.47
C ALA A 170 6.10 -21.64 -6.59
N ALA A 171 5.29 -22.66 -6.31
CA ALA A 171 4.45 -23.33 -7.32
C ALA A 171 3.25 -22.47 -7.79
N HIS A 172 2.83 -21.46 -7.02
CA HIS A 172 1.79 -20.51 -7.43
C HIS A 172 2.34 -19.12 -7.82
N THR A 173 3.65 -18.90 -7.68
CA THR A 173 4.31 -17.61 -7.90
C THR A 173 4.86 -17.43 -9.32
N LEU A 174 4.96 -18.51 -10.11
CA LEU A 174 5.51 -18.43 -11.48
C LEU A 174 4.64 -17.66 -12.47
N ALA A 175 3.42 -17.28 -12.10
CA ALA A 175 2.49 -16.57 -12.97
C ALA A 175 2.31 -15.07 -12.67
N LYS A 176 2.82 -14.53 -11.54
CA LYS A 176 2.40 -13.16 -11.15
C LYS A 176 3.44 -12.15 -10.65
N HIS A 177 4.62 -12.50 -10.14
CA HIS A 177 5.47 -11.44 -9.56
C HIS A 177 6.97 -11.66 -9.82
N LEU A 178 7.55 -10.78 -10.64
CA LEU A 178 9.00 -10.66 -10.82
C LEU A 178 9.71 -9.92 -9.68
N TRP A 179 9.03 -9.54 -8.60
CA TRP A 179 9.67 -8.91 -7.43
C TRP A 179 9.00 -9.39 -6.14
N GLY A 180 9.64 -10.35 -5.47
CA GLY A 180 9.17 -10.97 -4.24
C GLY A 180 9.66 -10.22 -2.99
N ALA A 181 8.88 -9.22 -2.56
CA ALA A 181 8.71 -8.75 -1.19
C ALA A 181 7.78 -7.53 -1.24
N ALA A 182 6.51 -7.68 -0.85
CA ALA A 182 5.64 -6.53 -0.67
C ALA A 182 5.93 -5.95 0.72
N THR A 183 6.62 -4.81 0.74
CA THR A 183 6.97 -4.06 1.96
C THR A 183 6.14 -2.78 1.98
N VAL A 184 5.27 -2.64 2.99
CA VAL A 184 4.64 -1.33 3.27
C VAL A 184 5.37 -0.71 4.45
N ARG A 185 5.89 0.49 4.18
CA ARG A 185 6.63 1.33 5.10
C ARG A 185 5.76 2.52 5.51
N TRP A 186 5.54 2.71 6.81
CA TRP A 186 4.84 3.87 7.34
C TRP A 186 5.68 4.59 8.39
N SER A 187 5.68 5.91 8.33
CA SER A 187 6.30 6.82 9.30
C SER A 187 5.32 7.96 9.55
N PRO A 188 5.01 8.31 10.81
CA PRO A 188 4.14 9.44 11.11
C PRO A 188 4.85 10.74 10.72
N ARG A 189 4.28 11.55 9.82
CA ARG A 189 4.76 12.91 9.62
C ARG A 189 4.32 13.76 10.82
N ARG A 190 5.25 14.53 11.41
CA ARG A 190 4.90 15.58 12.38
C ARG A 190 4.11 16.70 11.67
N PRO A 191 3.16 17.35 12.38
CA PRO A 191 2.43 18.52 11.87
C PRO A 191 3.36 19.72 11.60
#